data_AF-A0A4S2MXP9-F1
#
_entry.id   AF-A0A4S2MXP9-F1
#
_cell.length_a   1.000
_cell.length_b   1.000
_cell.length_c   1.000
_cell.angle_alpha   90.00
_cell.angle_beta   90.00
_cell.angle_gamma   90.00
#
_symmetry.space_group_name_H-M   'P 1'
#
loop_
_entity.id
_entity.type
_entity.pdbx_description
1 polymer ?
#
loop_
_entity_poly.entity_id
_entity_poly.type
_entity_poly.pdbx_seq_one_letter_code
_entity_poly.pdbx_strand_id
1 'polypeptide(L)'
;FRNDLKASMRSKNRARLDVVKAILAQITNASKTPEPVKTDIDILQLINRARKNADESIREAHRAKRPDIVEKEKEAKKIYDEFANQVKRSSEDEMKEVALNTITKM
;
A
#
# COMPACT_ATOMS: atom_id res chain seq x y z
N PHE A 1 -8.44 -2.75 -2.19
CA PHE A 1 -7.74 -2.45 -3.48
C PHE A 1 -8.61 -2.42 -4.74
N ARG A 2 -9.45 -3.43 -5.06
CA ARG A 2 -10.27 -3.37 -6.29
C ARG A 2 -11.27 -2.21 -6.30
N ASN A 3 -11.83 -1.87 -5.15
CA ASN A 3 -12.70 -0.70 -4.98
C ASN A 3 -11.91 0.61 -5.11
N ASP A 4 -10.71 0.66 -4.52
CA ASP A 4 -9.79 1.82 -4.63
C ASP A 4 -9.36 2.07 -6.07
N LEU A 5 -9.18 1.01 -6.86
CA LEU A 5 -8.87 1.12 -8.29
C LEU A 5 -10.02 1.84 -9.02
N LYS A 6 -11.26 1.39 -8.82
CA LYS A 6 -12.45 2.01 -9.42
C LYS A 6 -12.61 3.47 -8.95
N ALA A 7 -12.40 3.74 -7.67
CA ALA A 7 -12.49 5.09 -7.10
C ALA A 7 -11.43 6.03 -7.70
N SER A 8 -10.20 5.54 -7.86
CA SER A 8 -9.09 6.31 -8.45
C SER A 8 -9.34 6.62 -9.93
N MET A 9 -9.94 5.69 -10.68
CA MET A 9 -10.35 5.92 -12.06
C MET A 9 -11.45 6.99 -12.18
N ARG A 10 -12.46 6.93 -11.31
CA ARG A 10 -13.58 7.89 -11.32
C ARG A 10 -13.14 9.30 -10.95
N SER A 11 -12.29 9.42 -9.94
CA SER A 11 -11.74 10.72 -9.48
C SER A 11 -10.65 11.27 -10.41
N LYS A 12 -10.27 10.54 -11.48
CA LYS A 12 -9.17 10.88 -12.40
C LYS A 12 -7.84 11.14 -11.68
N ASN A 13 -7.65 10.58 -10.49
CA ASN A 13 -6.41 10.70 -9.73
C ASN A 13 -5.39 9.70 -10.29
N ARG A 14 -4.56 10.15 -11.22
CA ARG A 14 -3.56 9.29 -11.90
C ARG A 14 -2.50 8.75 -10.95
N ALA A 15 -1.96 9.57 -10.06
CA ALA A 15 -0.95 9.12 -9.10
C ALA A 15 -1.50 8.00 -8.19
N ARG A 16 -2.73 8.15 -7.68
CA ARG A 16 -3.38 7.12 -6.88
C ARG A 16 -3.69 5.86 -7.68
N LEU A 17 -4.14 6.03 -8.92
CA LEU A 17 -4.40 4.92 -9.83
C LEU A 17 -3.14 4.07 -10.07
N ASP A 18 -2.02 4.71 -10.32
CA ASP A 18 -0.75 4.03 -10.59
C ASP A 18 -0.25 3.28 -9.35
N VAL A 19 -0.34 3.91 -8.16
CA VAL A 19 -0.02 3.25 -6.89
C VAL A 19 -0.90 2.03 -6.63
N VAL A 20 -2.23 2.16 -6.80
CA VAL A 20 -3.15 1.03 -6.59
C VAL A 20 -2.88 -0.12 -7.57
N LYS A 21 -2.57 0.19 -8.83
CA LYS A 21 -2.17 -0.81 -9.82
C LYS A 21 -0.87 -1.51 -9.42
N ALA A 22 0.12 -0.76 -8.95
CA ALA A 22 1.39 -1.32 -8.50
C ALA A 22 1.19 -2.29 -7.32
N ILE A 23 0.38 -1.91 -6.32
CA ILE A 23 0.05 -2.79 -5.18
C ILE A 23 -0.66 -4.06 -5.67
N LEU A 24 -1.66 -3.94 -6.54
CA LEU A 24 -2.38 -5.09 -7.10
C LEU A 24 -1.46 -6.02 -7.90
N ALA A 25 -0.51 -5.46 -8.66
CA ALA A 25 0.49 -6.23 -9.39
C ALA A 25 1.42 -6.98 -8.43
N GLN A 26 1.88 -6.34 -7.36
CA GLN A 26 2.71 -6.99 -6.34
C GLN A 26 1.97 -8.15 -5.66
N ILE A 27 0.70 -7.96 -5.28
CA ILE A 27 -0.14 -9.02 -4.72
C ILE A 27 -0.29 -10.18 -5.71
N THR A 28 -0.57 -9.88 -6.97
CA THR A 28 -0.74 -10.88 -8.05
C THR A 28 0.57 -11.62 -8.36
N ASN A 29 1.71 -10.95 -8.20
CA ASN A 29 3.01 -11.59 -8.40
C ASN A 29 3.36 -12.48 -7.20
N ALA A 30 3.12 -12.01 -5.97
CA ALA A 30 3.32 -12.81 -4.77
C ALA A 30 2.40 -14.04 -4.74
N SER A 31 1.18 -13.98 -5.28
CA SER A 31 0.31 -15.15 -5.37
C SER A 31 0.85 -16.27 -6.27
N LYS A 32 1.90 -16.00 -7.06
CA LYS A 32 2.57 -16.96 -7.94
C LYS A 32 3.89 -17.48 -7.35
N THR A 33 4.27 -17.03 -6.16
CA THR A 33 5.46 -17.49 -5.45
C THR A 33 5.05 -18.45 -4.31
N PRO A 34 6.01 -19.18 -3.70
CA PRO A 34 5.75 -20.00 -2.52
C PRO A 34 5.26 -19.23 -1.30
N GLU A 35 5.41 -17.89 -1.30
CA GLU A 35 5.02 -16.99 -0.22
C GLU A 35 3.92 -16.01 -0.70
N PRO A 36 2.68 -16.49 -0.87
CA PRO A 36 1.57 -15.64 -1.28
C PRO A 36 1.14 -14.71 -0.15
N VAL A 37 0.61 -13.55 -0.53
CA VAL A 37 -0.02 -12.59 0.39
C VAL A 37 -1.32 -13.21 0.91
N LYS A 38 -1.41 -13.45 2.22
CA LYS A 38 -2.58 -14.09 2.86
C LYS A 38 -3.29 -13.18 3.85
N THR A 39 -2.55 -12.24 4.45
CA THR A 39 -3.05 -11.41 5.54
C THR A 39 -2.84 -9.92 5.25
N ASP A 40 -3.58 -9.08 5.97
CA ASP A 40 -3.40 -7.63 5.93
C ASP A 40 -2.00 -7.20 6.39
N ILE A 41 -1.35 -7.97 7.25
CA ILE A 41 0.04 -7.75 7.66
C ILE A 41 0.98 -7.95 6.47
N ASP A 42 0.76 -8.97 5.63
CA ASP A 42 1.56 -9.21 4.43
C ASP A 42 1.41 -8.07 3.42
N ILE A 43 0.18 -7.54 3.29
CA ILE A 43 -0.11 -6.35 2.49
C ILE A 43 0.65 -5.13 3.04
N LEU A 44 0.62 -4.93 4.36
CA LEU A 44 1.34 -3.84 5.01
C LEU A 44 2.87 -3.95 4.78
N GLN A 45 3.41 -5.16 4.81
CA GLN A 45 4.82 -5.41 4.50
C GLN A 45 5.16 -5.07 3.04
N LEU A 46 4.30 -5.43 2.08
CA LEU A 46 4.47 -5.05 0.67
C LEU A 46 4.46 -3.52 0.50
N ILE A 47 3.50 -2.84 1.12
CA ILE A 47 3.42 -1.37 1.07
C ILE A 47 4.68 -0.75 1.68
N ASN A 48 5.15 -1.25 2.83
CA ASN A 48 6.37 -0.77 3.46
C ASN A 48 7.62 -0.97 2.60
N ARG A 49 7.69 -2.07 1.84
CA ARG A 49 8.76 -2.28 0.85
C ARG A 49 8.68 -1.27 -0.29
N ALA A 50 7.48 -1.03 -0.82
CA ALA A 50 7.27 -0.03 -1.87
C ALA A 50 7.66 1.38 -1.41
N ARG A 51 7.37 1.75 -0.15
CA ARG A 51 7.80 3.02 0.46
C ARG A 51 9.32 3.16 0.52
N LYS A 52 10.01 2.10 0.96
CA LYS A 52 11.48 2.07 1.00
C LYS A 52 12.09 2.25 -0.39
N ASN A 53 11.53 1.58 -1.40
CA ASN A 53 11.98 1.72 -2.79
C ASN A 53 11.75 3.13 -3.33
N ALA A 54 10.61 3.76 -3.00
CA ALA A 54 10.36 5.17 -3.35
C ALA A 54 11.37 6.11 -2.67
N ASP A 55 11.71 5.88 -1.39
CA ASP A 55 12.73 6.67 -0.68
C ASP A 55 14.14 6.51 -1.29
N GLU A 56 14.49 5.31 -1.75
CA GLU A 56 15.72 5.07 -2.50
C GLU A 56 15.70 5.80 -3.85
N SER A 57 14.62 5.67 -4.61
CA SER A 57 14.45 6.35 -5.91
C SER A 57 14.51 7.88 -5.76
N ILE A 58 13.90 8.46 -4.71
CA ILE A 58 14.00 9.89 -4.40
C ILE A 58 15.46 10.30 -4.17
N ARG A 59 16.22 9.52 -3.38
CA ARG A 59 17.63 9.81 -3.09
C ARG A 59 18.48 9.77 -4.36
N GLU A 60 18.27 8.77 -5.21
CA GLU A 60 18.97 8.64 -6.49
C GLU A 60 18.60 9.76 -7.46
N ALA A 61 17.31 10.06 -7.62
CA ALA A 61 16.83 11.13 -8.47
C ALA A 61 17.32 12.51 -8.02
N HIS A 62 17.43 12.73 -6.71
CA HIS A 62 18.03 13.94 -6.16
C HIS A 62 19.51 14.05 -6.51
N ARG A 63 20.29 12.96 -6.38
CA ARG A 63 21.71 12.92 -6.81
C ARG A 63 21.85 13.16 -8.32
N ALA A 64 20.93 12.62 -9.11
CA ALA A 64 20.88 12.78 -10.56
C ALA A 64 20.28 14.12 -11.03
N LYS A 65 19.91 15.03 -10.11
CA LYS A 65 19.27 16.33 -10.41
C LYS A 65 18.02 16.21 -11.29
N ARG A 66 17.18 15.21 -11.02
CA ARG A 66 15.90 14.93 -11.68
C ARG A 66 14.70 15.29 -10.78
N PRO A 67 14.37 16.57 -10.61
CA PRO A 67 13.31 17.01 -9.70
C PRO A 67 11.92 16.49 -10.11
N ASP A 68 11.70 16.24 -11.40
CA ASP A 68 10.47 15.64 -11.93
C ASP A 68 10.20 14.25 -11.34
N ILE A 69 11.24 13.43 -11.20
CA ILE A 69 11.15 12.09 -10.60
C ILE A 69 11.00 12.22 -9.09
N VAL A 70 11.74 13.13 -8.45
CA VAL A 70 11.65 13.37 -7.00
C VAL A 70 10.21 13.70 -6.59
N GLU A 71 9.56 14.63 -7.28
CA GLU A 71 8.20 15.03 -6.93
C GLU A 71 7.18 13.91 -7.19
N LYS A 72 7.34 13.17 -8.30
CA LYS A 72 6.51 11.99 -8.59
C LYS A 72 6.62 10.92 -7.52
N GLU A 73 7.83 10.57 -7.10
CA GLU A 73 8.06 9.53 -6.09
C GLU A 73 7.62 9.99 -4.69
N LYS A 74 7.74 11.29 -4.35
CA LYS A 74 7.17 11.85 -3.12
C LYS A 74 5.65 11.74 -3.10
N GLU A 75 4.99 12.06 -4.21
CA GLU A 75 3.54 11.92 -4.34
C GLU A 75 3.11 10.46 -4.18
N ALA A 76 3.79 9.53 -4.87
CA ALA A 76 3.54 8.10 -4.74
C ALA A 76 3.74 7.62 -3.29
N LYS A 77 4.82 8.05 -2.64
CA LYS A 77 5.12 7.72 -1.24
C LYS A 77 4.00 8.17 -0.29
N LYS A 78 3.49 9.40 -0.45
CA LYS A 78 2.39 9.91 0.36
C LYS A 78 1.14 9.02 0.24
N ILE A 79 0.86 8.54 -0.97
CA ILE A 79 -0.28 7.65 -1.22
C ILE A 79 -0.03 6.26 -0.61
N TYR A 80 1.19 5.73 -0.70
CA TYR A 80 1.56 4.50 0.02
C TYR A 80 1.40 4.66 1.54
N ASP A 81 1.74 5.81 2.11
CA ASP A 81 1.55 6.11 3.54
C ASP A 81 0.05 6.09 3.92
N GLU A 82 -0.82 6.67 3.08
CA GLU A 82 -2.27 6.62 3.28
C GLU A 82 -2.79 5.18 3.31
N PHE A 83 -2.38 4.35 2.35
CA PHE A 83 -2.81 2.94 2.29
C PHE A 83 -2.24 2.11 3.45
N ALA A 84 -0.99 2.34 3.87
CA ALA A 84 -0.41 1.66 5.04
C ALA A 84 -1.23 1.96 6.31
N ASN A 85 -1.62 3.22 6.50
CA ASN A 85 -2.44 3.62 7.64
C ASN A 85 -3.85 3.02 7.59
N GLN A 86 -4.44 2.91 6.41
CA GLN A 86 -5.76 2.29 6.24
C GLN A 86 -5.73 0.80 6.61
N VAL A 87 -4.76 0.05 6.09
CA VAL A 87 -4.60 -1.39 6.40
C VAL A 87 -4.35 -1.60 7.89
N LYS A 88 -3.50 -0.78 8.51
CA LYS A 88 -3.25 -0.85 9.96
C LYS A 88 -4.52 -0.66 10.79
N ARG A 89 -5.35 0.33 10.45
CA ARG A 89 -6.62 0.57 11.15
C ARG A 89 -7.59 -0.60 11.01
N SER A 90 -7.75 -1.13 9.79
CA SER A 90 -8.61 -2.30 9.55
C SER A 90 -8.16 -3.50 10.38
N SER A 91 -6.84 -3.76 10.45
CA SER A 91 -6.31 -4.84 11.27
C SER A 91 -6.57 -4.64 12.78
N GLU A 92 -6.42 -3.40 13.29
CA GLU A 92 -6.73 -3.09 14.70
C GLU A 92 -8.22 -3.25 15.02
N ASP A 93 -9.11 -2.90 14.08
CA ASP A 93 -10.55 -3.02 14.27
C ASP A 93 -11.02 -4.49 14.26
N GLU A 94 -10.48 -5.31 13.35
CA GLU A 94 -10.71 -6.77 13.35
C GLU A 94 -10.24 -7.44 14.66
N MET A 95 -9.07 -7.04 15.17
CA MET A 95 -8.56 -7.57 16.44
C MET A 95 -9.48 -7.26 17.63
N LYS A 96 -10.05 -6.05 17.69
CA LYS A 96 -10.99 -5.65 18.75
C LYS A 96 -12.29 -6.45 18.67
N GLU A 97 -12.82 -6.67 17.47
CA GLU A 97 -14.05 -7.43 17.26
C GLU A 97 -13.88 -8.90 17.70
N VAL A 98 -12.76 -9.53 17.34
CA VAL A 98 -12.44 -10.91 17.76
C VAL A 98 -12.32 -11.01 19.29
N ALA A 99 -11.71 -10.02 19.95
CA ALA A 99 -11.61 -9.99 21.41
C ALA A 99 -12.98 -9.89 22.09
N LEU A 100 -13.86 -9.00 21.61
CA LEU A 100 -15.23 -8.83 22.13
C LEU A 100 -16.09 -10.09 21.95
N ASN A 101 -15.99 -10.74 20.79
CA ASN A 101 -16.72 -11.98 20.52
C ASN A 101 -16.22 -13.15 21.37
N THR A 102 -14.94 -13.17 21.74
CA THR A 102 -14.38 -14.20 22.63
C THR A 102 -14.86 -14.02 24.07
N ILE A 103 -14.92 -12.77 24.55
CA ILE A 103 -15.41 -12.44 25.90
C ILE A 103 -16.92 -12.73 26.03
N THR A 104 -17.70 -12.50 24.96
CA THR A 104 -19.16 -12.70 24.97
C THR A 104 -19.56 -14.18 24.84
N LYS A 105 -18.64 -15.04 24.35
CA LYS A 105 -18.86 -16.49 24.23
C LYS A 105 -18.36 -17.30 25.44
N MET A 106 -17.75 -16.67 26.43
CA MET A 106 -17.46 -17.26 27.75
C MET A 106 -18.57 -16.92 28.74
#